data_AF-A0A1L5F3X3-F1
#
_entry.id   AF-A0A1L5F3X3-F1
#
_cell.length_a   1.000
_cell.length_b   1.000
_cell.length_c   1.000
_cell.angle_alpha   90.00
_cell.angle_beta   90.00
_cell.angle_gamma   90.00
#
_symmetry.space_group_name_H-M   'P 1'
#
loop_
_entity.id
_entity.type
_entity.pdbx_description
1 polymer ?
#
loop_
_entity_poly.entity_id
_entity_poly.type
_entity_poly.pdbx_seq_one_letter_code
_entity_poly.pdbx_strand_id
1 'polypeptide(L)'
;MNESIKQYLSKMNLNASTTTADIEHTEQILSVQFPSDYRLFIEEFNGAEGEIGPNAYVAFWSLEDIVELNEAYEVNEFAPGLILIGSDGGDIAYAFDNRYDSKPIVEVPFIGMDLEEVKACANTFEEFLGYLYKS
;
A
#
# COMPACT_ATOMS: atom_id res chain seq x y z
N MET A 1 2.45 -1.89 -16.92
CA MET A 1 3.05 -2.50 -15.72
C MET A 1 4.20 -3.45 -16.08
N ASN A 2 5.26 -3.54 -15.24
CA ASN A 2 6.45 -4.38 -15.46
C ASN A 2 6.12 -5.89 -15.36
N GLU A 3 6.82 -6.74 -16.10
CA GLU A 3 6.64 -8.20 -16.07
C GLU A 3 6.98 -8.81 -14.69
N SER A 4 7.95 -8.25 -13.97
CA SER A 4 8.26 -8.65 -12.59
C SER A 4 7.05 -8.48 -11.66
N ILE A 5 6.32 -7.37 -11.78
CA ILE A 5 5.13 -7.08 -10.97
C ILE A 5 4.05 -8.12 -11.25
N LYS A 6 3.77 -8.41 -12.53
CA LYS A 6 2.78 -9.43 -12.92
C LYS A 6 3.12 -10.81 -12.34
N GLN A 7 4.41 -11.16 -12.27
CA GLN A 7 4.84 -12.42 -11.66
C GLN A 7 4.47 -12.48 -10.17
N TYR A 8 4.71 -11.40 -9.41
CA TYR A 8 4.37 -11.34 -7.99
C TYR A 8 2.87 -11.45 -7.74
N LEU A 9 2.06 -10.80 -8.60
CA LEU A 9 0.61 -10.76 -8.47
C LEU A 9 -0.12 -12.01 -9.01
N SER A 10 0.60 -12.92 -9.69
CA SER A 10 0.00 -14.02 -10.47
C SER A 10 -0.89 -15.00 -9.70
N LYS A 11 -0.77 -15.07 -8.37
CA LYS A 11 -1.56 -15.95 -7.49
C LYS A 11 -2.58 -15.21 -6.65
N MET A 12 -2.63 -13.89 -6.75
CA MET A 12 -3.51 -13.05 -5.94
C MET A 12 -4.88 -12.93 -6.60
N ASN A 13 -5.89 -12.65 -5.78
CA ASN A 13 -7.17 -12.15 -6.27
C ASN A 13 -6.98 -10.67 -6.62
N LEU A 14 -7.21 -10.32 -7.87
CA LEU A 14 -7.02 -8.96 -8.39
C LEU A 14 -8.38 -8.31 -8.55
N ASN A 15 -8.54 -7.09 -8.02
CA ASN A 15 -9.74 -6.31 -8.23
C ASN A 15 -9.82 -5.80 -9.66
N ALA A 16 -11.00 -5.31 -10.05
CA ALA A 16 -11.19 -4.64 -11.32
C ALA A 16 -10.29 -3.39 -11.42
N SER A 17 -9.98 -2.99 -12.65
CA SER A 17 -9.33 -1.70 -12.91
C SER A 17 -10.17 -0.53 -12.43
N THR A 18 -9.51 0.58 -12.15
CA THR A 18 -10.14 1.86 -11.85
C THR A 18 -9.68 2.92 -12.85
N THR A 19 -10.19 4.15 -12.72
CA THR A 19 -9.85 5.24 -13.64
C THR A 19 -8.81 6.18 -13.04
N THR A 20 -8.06 6.87 -13.91
CA THR A 20 -7.16 7.96 -13.49
C THR A 20 -7.89 9.02 -12.66
N ALA A 21 -9.17 9.30 -12.97
CA ALA A 21 -9.97 10.28 -12.23
C ALA A 21 -10.25 9.85 -10.79
N ASP A 22 -10.48 8.55 -10.56
CA ASP A 22 -10.70 8.00 -9.21
C ASP A 22 -9.40 8.06 -8.38
N ILE A 23 -8.26 7.78 -9.02
CA ILE A 23 -6.93 7.93 -8.39
C ILE A 23 -6.70 9.40 -8.00
N GLU A 24 -6.91 10.34 -8.93
CA GLU A 24 -6.72 11.78 -8.67
C GLU A 24 -7.68 12.29 -7.59
N HIS A 25 -8.92 11.80 -7.56
CA HIS A 25 -9.88 12.14 -6.53
C HIS A 25 -9.43 11.64 -5.15
N THR A 26 -8.93 10.40 -5.08
CA THR A 26 -8.42 9.81 -3.84
C THR A 26 -7.17 10.54 -3.33
N GLU A 27 -6.25 10.88 -4.24
CA GLU A 27 -5.08 11.71 -3.96
C GLU A 27 -5.46 13.08 -3.37
N GLN A 28 -6.52 13.71 -3.88
CA GLN A 28 -7.05 14.97 -3.35
C GLN A 28 -7.63 14.81 -1.94
N ILE A 29 -8.41 13.76 -1.69
CA ILE A 29 -9.00 13.49 -0.37
C ILE A 29 -7.88 13.30 0.67
N LEU A 30 -6.91 12.46 0.34
CA LEU A 30 -5.80 12.10 1.24
C LEU A 30 -4.68 13.15 1.29
N SER A 31 -4.77 14.20 0.46
CA SER A 31 -3.71 15.21 0.29
C SER A 31 -2.34 14.59 0.01
N VAL A 32 -2.30 13.58 -0.86
CA VAL A 32 -1.11 12.82 -1.24
C VAL A 32 -0.96 12.78 -2.77
N GLN A 33 0.24 12.43 -3.24
CA GLN A 33 0.49 12.05 -4.62
C GLN A 33 1.14 10.68 -4.60
N PHE A 34 0.45 9.67 -5.14
CA PHE A 34 0.98 8.31 -5.12
C PHE A 34 2.17 8.18 -6.07
N PRO A 35 3.19 7.38 -5.71
CA PRO A 35 4.26 7.02 -6.62
C PRO A 35 3.71 6.43 -7.94
N SER A 36 4.35 6.77 -9.06
CA SER A 36 3.84 6.45 -10.40
C SER A 36 3.71 4.95 -10.66
N ASP A 37 4.59 4.14 -10.08
CA ASP A 37 4.55 2.68 -10.20
C ASP A 37 3.38 2.07 -9.42
N TYR A 38 3.05 2.61 -8.24
CA TYR A 38 1.83 2.24 -7.52
C TYR A 38 0.56 2.69 -8.24
N ARG A 39 0.56 3.88 -8.86
CA ARG A 39 -0.57 4.35 -9.69
C ARG A 39 -0.84 3.39 -10.85
N LEU A 40 0.20 2.91 -11.53
CA LEU A 40 0.06 1.91 -12.59
C LEU A 40 -0.53 0.60 -12.09
N PHE A 41 -0.16 0.18 -10.88
CA PHE A 41 -0.75 -1.00 -10.24
C PHE A 41 -2.24 -0.78 -9.92
N ILE A 42 -2.60 0.30 -9.23
CA ILE A 42 -3.98 0.59 -8.84
C ILE A 42 -4.89 0.80 -10.05
N GLU A 43 -4.41 1.49 -11.09
CA GLU A 43 -5.17 1.70 -12.32
C GLU A 43 -5.53 0.37 -13.00
N GLU A 44 -4.59 -0.57 -13.04
CA GLU A 44 -4.81 -1.90 -13.63
C GLU A 44 -5.63 -2.81 -12.69
N PHE A 45 -5.38 -2.73 -11.38
CA PHE A 45 -6.02 -3.52 -10.32
C PHE A 45 -6.26 -2.65 -9.07
N ASN A 46 -7.51 -2.25 -8.82
CA ASN A 46 -7.88 -1.40 -7.68
C ASN A 46 -7.87 -2.19 -6.35
N GLY A 47 -6.70 -2.64 -5.94
CA GLY A 47 -6.49 -3.57 -4.84
C GLY A 47 -6.22 -5.00 -5.31
N ALA A 48 -5.58 -5.76 -4.44
CA ALA A 48 -5.25 -7.16 -4.67
C ALA A 48 -5.04 -7.85 -3.32
N GLU A 49 -5.46 -9.10 -3.21
CA GLU A 49 -5.33 -9.86 -1.97
C GLU A 49 -4.90 -11.29 -2.22
N GLY A 50 -3.93 -11.77 -1.45
CA GLY A 50 -3.53 -13.18 -1.48
C GLY A 50 -2.11 -13.44 -1.04
N GLU A 51 -1.67 -14.67 -1.30
CA GLU A 51 -0.31 -15.10 -1.04
C GLU A 51 0.69 -14.40 -1.99
N ILE A 52 1.79 -13.91 -1.42
CA ILE A 52 2.93 -13.38 -2.14
C ILE A 52 4.20 -14.09 -1.68
N GLY A 53 4.92 -14.70 -2.62
CA GLY A 53 6.05 -15.56 -2.28
C GLY A 53 5.62 -16.88 -1.61
N PRO A 54 6.54 -17.55 -0.91
CA PRO A 54 6.28 -18.84 -0.28
C PRO A 54 5.60 -18.76 1.09
N ASN A 55 5.76 -17.65 1.83
CA ASN A 55 5.35 -17.55 3.24
C ASN A 55 4.63 -16.26 3.63
N ALA A 56 4.36 -15.34 2.69
CA ALA A 56 3.73 -14.06 3.01
C ALA A 56 2.34 -13.94 2.39
N TYR A 57 1.52 -13.13 3.06
CA TYR A 57 0.20 -12.72 2.62
C TYR A 57 0.16 -11.20 2.57
N VAL A 58 -0.60 -10.64 1.65
CA VAL A 58 -0.85 -9.21 1.61
C VAL A 58 -2.24 -8.92 1.08
N ALA A 59 -2.90 -7.96 1.72
CA ALA A 59 -4.11 -7.31 1.25
C ALA A 59 -3.77 -5.86 0.88
N PHE A 60 -3.61 -5.59 -0.41
CA PHE A 60 -3.57 -4.23 -0.96
C PHE A 60 -5.00 -3.73 -1.09
N TRP A 61 -5.29 -2.63 -0.41
CA TRP A 61 -6.63 -2.06 -0.33
C TRP A 61 -7.02 -1.36 -1.64
N SER A 62 -8.33 -1.34 -1.89
CA SER A 62 -8.90 -0.50 -2.95
C SER A 62 -8.74 0.98 -2.59
N LEU A 63 -8.84 1.89 -3.57
CA LEU A 63 -8.83 3.33 -3.31
C LEU A 63 -9.90 3.74 -2.29
N GLU A 64 -11.08 3.14 -2.37
CA GLU A 64 -12.19 3.38 -1.46
C GLU A 64 -11.82 2.96 -0.03
N ASP A 65 -11.27 1.75 0.12
CA ASP A 65 -10.83 1.22 1.40
C ASP A 65 -9.66 2.03 1.97
N ILE A 66 -8.74 2.53 1.14
CA ILE A 66 -7.65 3.39 1.61
C ILE A 66 -8.22 4.65 2.26
N VAL A 67 -9.22 5.31 1.65
CA VAL A 67 -9.86 6.48 2.25
C VAL A 67 -10.58 6.10 3.54
N GLU A 68 -11.45 5.10 3.49
CA GLU A 68 -12.29 4.70 4.62
C GLU A 68 -11.45 4.23 5.81
N LEU A 69 -10.44 3.39 5.58
CA LEU A 69 -9.64 2.79 6.64
C LEU A 69 -8.64 3.78 7.24
N ASN A 70 -8.05 4.69 6.46
CA ASN A 70 -7.20 5.74 7.05
C ASN A 70 -7.99 6.68 7.96
N GLU A 71 -9.26 6.97 7.62
CA GLU A 71 -10.16 7.72 8.49
C GLU A 71 -10.58 6.89 9.72
N ALA A 72 -11.03 5.65 9.51
CA ALA A 72 -11.55 4.79 10.57
C ALA A 72 -10.49 4.39 11.62
N TYR A 73 -9.23 4.26 11.22
CA TYR A 73 -8.11 4.00 12.13
C TYR A 73 -7.45 5.28 12.67
N GLU A 74 -8.00 6.46 12.34
CA GLU A 74 -7.50 7.75 12.80
C GLU A 74 -5.98 7.90 12.53
N VAL A 75 -5.52 7.43 11.36
CA VAL A 75 -4.08 7.34 11.01
C VAL A 75 -3.41 8.69 11.13
N ASN A 76 -4.09 9.76 10.74
CA ASN A 76 -3.56 11.11 10.85
C ASN A 76 -3.36 11.59 12.30
N GLU A 77 -4.10 11.04 13.26
CA GLU A 77 -3.91 11.31 14.69
C GLU A 77 -2.77 10.47 15.28
N PHE A 78 -2.75 9.16 15.01
CA PHE A 78 -1.80 8.22 15.62
C PHE A 78 -0.44 8.18 14.92
N ALA A 79 -0.43 8.22 13.59
CA ALA A 79 0.77 8.15 12.76
C ALA A 79 0.77 9.26 11.69
N PRO A 80 0.83 10.53 12.10
CA PRO A 80 0.77 11.67 11.17
C PRO A 80 1.84 11.57 10.09
N GLY A 81 1.39 11.69 8.84
CA GLY A 81 2.23 11.61 7.66
C GLY A 81 2.37 10.20 7.06
N LEU A 82 1.83 9.16 7.70
CA LEU A 82 1.63 7.88 7.03
C LEU A 82 0.28 7.83 6.31
N ILE A 83 0.24 7.10 5.19
CA ILE A 83 -1.00 6.73 4.50
C ILE A 83 -0.97 5.21 4.33
N LEU A 84 -1.83 4.51 5.07
CA LEU A 84 -1.93 3.06 5.00
C LEU A 84 -2.53 2.63 3.65
N ILE A 85 -1.97 1.59 3.04
CA ILE A 85 -2.37 1.09 1.71
C ILE A 85 -2.67 -0.41 1.69
N GLY A 86 -2.50 -1.08 2.82
CA GLY A 86 -2.69 -2.52 2.93
C GLY A 86 -2.20 -3.07 4.25
N SER A 87 -2.31 -4.39 4.41
CA SER A 87 -1.81 -5.12 5.57
C SER A 87 -1.33 -6.51 5.17
N ASP A 88 -0.65 -7.20 6.10
CA ASP A 88 -0.32 -8.62 5.98
C ASP A 88 -1.49 -9.55 6.37
N GLY A 89 -2.67 -8.99 6.65
CA GLY A 89 -3.82 -9.72 7.21
C GLY A 89 -3.69 -10.04 8.72
N GLY A 90 -2.63 -9.56 9.36
CA GLY A 90 -2.30 -9.77 10.77
C GLY A 90 -2.11 -8.45 11.52
N ASP A 91 -0.94 -8.28 12.14
CA ASP A 91 -0.61 -7.16 13.01
C ASP A 91 0.23 -6.06 12.33
N ILE A 92 0.47 -6.16 11.02
CA ILE A 92 1.28 -5.21 10.26
C ILE A 92 0.43 -4.46 9.22
N ALA A 93 0.49 -3.12 9.26
CA ALA A 93 0.03 -2.27 8.17
C ALA A 93 1.20 -1.90 7.27
N TYR A 94 0.92 -1.73 5.98
CA TYR A 94 1.85 -1.15 5.01
C TYR A 94 1.40 0.25 4.65
N ALA A 95 2.36 1.18 4.56
CA ALA A 95 2.06 2.58 4.35
C ALA A 95 3.04 3.25 3.40
N PHE A 96 2.59 4.30 2.72
CA PHE A 96 3.50 5.33 2.20
C PHE A 96 3.88 6.28 3.33
N ASP A 97 5.17 6.54 3.50
CA ASP A 97 5.66 7.54 4.43
C ASP A 97 5.75 8.91 3.75
N ASN A 98 4.65 9.67 3.81
CA ASN A 98 4.52 10.99 3.22
C ASN A 98 5.27 12.09 4.00
N ARG A 99 5.99 11.74 5.08
CA ARG A 99 6.93 12.65 5.76
C ARG A 99 8.20 12.89 4.93
N TYR A 100 8.45 12.04 3.93
CA TYR A 100 9.58 12.14 3.00
C TYR A 100 9.10 12.33 1.57
N ASP A 101 9.80 13.17 0.79
CA ASP A 101 9.47 13.43 -0.61
C ASP A 101 9.44 12.16 -1.46
N SER A 102 10.34 11.22 -1.18
CA SER A 102 10.46 9.93 -1.88
C SER A 102 9.33 8.95 -1.59
N LYS A 103 8.53 9.17 -0.55
CA LYS A 103 7.40 8.31 -0.13
C LYS A 103 7.79 6.83 -0.08
N PRO A 104 8.79 6.44 0.71
CA PRO A 104 9.15 5.03 0.84
C PRO A 104 7.95 4.24 1.40
N ILE A 105 7.90 2.96 1.06
CA ILE A 105 6.93 2.03 1.63
C ILE A 105 7.52 1.47 2.92
N VAL A 106 6.72 1.54 3.98
CA VAL A 106 7.09 1.14 5.33
C VAL A 106 6.09 0.13 5.90
N GLU A 107 6.54 -0.65 6.87
CA GLU A 107 5.67 -1.44 7.76
C GLU A 107 5.53 -0.73 9.10
N VAL A 108 4.33 -0.76 9.68
CA VAL A 108 4.03 -0.22 11.00
C VAL A 108 3.09 -1.17 11.75
N PRO A 109 3.26 -1.39 13.06
CA PRO A 109 2.32 -2.18 13.84
C PRO A 109 0.90 -1.60 13.77
N PHE A 110 -0.06 -2.43 13.42
CA PHE A 110 -1.48 -2.05 13.31
C PHE A 110 -2.04 -1.61 14.68
N ILE A 111 -1.56 -2.26 15.74
CA ILE A 111 -1.88 -1.91 17.13
C ILE A 111 -0.85 -0.89 17.61
N GLY A 112 -1.32 0.27 18.05
CA GLY A 112 -0.47 1.34 18.56
C GLY A 112 0.00 2.31 17.48
N MET A 113 0.29 1.82 16.28
CA MET A 113 0.68 2.63 15.11
C MET A 113 1.81 3.63 15.43
N ASP A 114 2.80 3.18 16.20
CA ASP A 114 3.86 4.03 16.69
C ASP A 114 4.88 4.36 15.59
N LEU A 115 5.12 5.65 15.38
CA LEU A 115 6.10 6.16 14.42
C LEU A 115 7.54 5.74 14.74
N GLU A 116 7.84 5.40 16.00
CA GLU A 116 9.15 4.87 16.42
C GLU A 116 9.36 3.40 15.99
N GLU A 117 8.26 2.66 15.74
CA GLU A 117 8.30 1.25 15.33
C GLU A 117 8.22 1.05 13.80
N VAL A 118 8.10 2.15 13.05
CA VAL A 118 8.08 2.16 11.58
C VAL A 118 9.39 1.62 11.03
N LYS A 119 9.31 0.66 10.10
CA LYS A 119 10.47 0.11 9.41
C LYS A 119 10.35 0.32 7.90
N ALA A 120 11.42 0.80 7.29
CA ALA A 120 11.49 0.95 5.85
C ALA A 120 11.58 -0.41 5.15
N CYS A 121 10.70 -0.64 4.18
CA CYS A 121 10.69 -1.85 3.36
C CYS A 121 11.35 -1.60 2.00
N ALA A 122 10.95 -0.54 1.29
CA ALA A 122 11.36 -0.28 -0.09
C ALA A 122 11.13 1.18 -0.51
N ASN A 123 11.77 1.63 -1.60
CA ASN A 123 11.55 2.97 -2.16
C ASN A 123 10.58 2.98 -3.36
N THR A 124 10.27 1.81 -3.91
CA THR A 124 9.36 1.64 -5.04
C THR A 124 8.41 0.48 -4.75
N PHE A 125 7.25 0.48 -5.40
CA PHE A 125 6.28 -0.59 -5.28
C PHE A 125 6.82 -1.92 -5.81
N GLU A 126 7.61 -1.91 -6.89
CA GLU A 126 8.25 -3.14 -7.40
C GLU A 126 9.25 -3.72 -6.39
N GLU A 127 10.09 -2.89 -5.79
CA GLU A 127 11.01 -3.33 -4.72
C GLU A 127 10.24 -3.85 -3.51
N PHE A 128 9.10 -3.25 -3.17
CA PHE A 128 8.25 -3.69 -2.07
C PHE A 128 7.65 -5.08 -2.32
N LEU A 129 7.12 -5.34 -3.52
CA LEU A 129 6.67 -6.69 -3.88
C LEU A 129 7.82 -7.71 -3.80
N GLY A 130 9.04 -7.29 -4.19
CA GLY A 130 10.25 -8.10 -4.04
C GLY A 130 10.69 -8.32 -2.58
N TYR A 131 10.42 -7.36 -1.69
CA TYR A 131 10.62 -7.48 -0.24
C TYR A 131 9.65 -8.51 0.36
N LEU A 132 8.36 -8.37 0.06
CA LEU A 132 7.31 -9.30 0.51
C LEU A 132 7.56 -10.73 0.00
N TYR A 133 7.93 -10.89 -1.27
CA TYR A 133 8.17 -12.20 -1.86
C TYR A 133 9.29 -13.01 -1.16
N LYS A 134 10.24 -12.32 -0.52
CA LYS A 134 11.39 -12.93 0.17
C LYS A 134 11.17 -13.13 1.66
N SER A 135 10.04 -12.64 2.19
CA SER A 135 9.72 -12.70 3.62
C SER A 135 9.46 -14.12 4.11
#